data_AF-A0A5E3X663-F1
#
_entry.id   AF-A0A5E3X663-F1
#
_cell.length_a   1.000
_cell.length_b   1.000
_cell.length_c   1.000
_cell.angle_alpha   90.00
_cell.angle_beta   90.00
_cell.angle_gamma   90.00
#
_symmetry.space_group_name_H-M   'P 1'
#
loop_
_entity.id
_entity.type
_entity.pdbx_description
1 polymer ?
#
loop_
_entity_poly.entity_id
_entity_poly.type
_entity_poly.pdbx_seq_one_letter_code
_entity_poly.pdbx_strand_id
1 'polypeptide(L)'
;MVEGNGSVMMHRAEFHGILLSHIPKDIGLHKLKRLVSYSDPADDGALVRLFFADGTQATCDVLVGADGIRSAVRATMLNELAESTEDKAHAERLRDRVLPRYSGVVTHRIVLPREKFSQLSPDSTVWTMGKLYLGDGVFIVTYPVSQGRLLNVAVTTVNYDLEWTLHPHPWVSYLKAEELLPLFEGWAQEARGVIAGLEGAGLKKWVINVVNPLDEWSAGRVTLLGDAAHGMVPFQGAGAGQAIEDVHILSTLLSHPRTTRQTVQHALRAYSDVRVPIAAKFFAASRKNGLLITNTKTPLSDCAAELRELADSAWCSSHPEVESRRAVEEFEAALVGVV
;
A
#
# COMPACT_ATOMS: atom_id res chain seq x y z
N MET A 1 -6.95 15.31 20.80
CA MET A 1 -6.24 14.01 20.80
C MET A 1 -7.08 13.03 19.98
N VAL A 2 -6.52 11.94 19.46
CA VAL A 2 -7.31 10.83 18.91
C VAL A 2 -7.46 9.82 20.03
N GLU A 3 -8.68 9.70 20.57
CA GLU A 3 -8.99 8.77 21.65
C GLU A 3 -9.81 7.59 21.10
N GLY A 4 -9.38 6.36 21.39
CA GLY A 4 -10.11 5.13 21.07
C GLY A 4 -9.83 4.53 19.70
N ASN A 5 -10.18 3.24 19.57
CA ASN A 5 -10.03 2.45 18.35
C ASN A 5 -10.91 3.01 17.24
N GLY A 6 -10.31 3.47 16.15
CA GLY A 6 -11.02 4.07 15.02
C GLY A 6 -10.09 4.42 13.87
N SER A 7 -10.66 4.95 12.78
CA SER A 7 -9.89 5.39 11.60
C SER A 7 -9.82 6.92 11.53
N VAL A 8 -8.67 7.45 11.11
CA VAL A 8 -8.44 8.89 10.94
C VAL A 8 -8.30 9.20 9.46
N MET A 9 -9.17 10.05 8.93
CA MET A 9 -9.12 10.50 7.53
C MET A 9 -8.30 11.79 7.42
N MET A 10 -7.22 11.77 6.63
CA MET A 10 -6.34 12.92 6.41
C MET A 10 -6.06 13.13 4.92
N HIS A 11 -5.86 14.38 4.49
CA HIS A 11 -5.41 14.65 3.14
C HIS A 11 -3.90 14.34 3.02
N ARG A 12 -3.54 13.45 2.08
CA ARG A 12 -2.16 12.90 1.97
C ARG A 12 -1.09 13.99 1.88
N ALA A 13 -1.31 15.06 1.11
CA ALA A 13 -0.31 16.11 0.94
C ALA A 13 -0.06 16.91 2.25
N GLU A 14 -1.10 17.12 3.06
CA GLU A 14 -0.99 17.79 4.36
C GLU A 14 -0.28 16.90 5.37
N PHE A 15 -0.65 15.62 5.46
CA PHE A 15 0.03 14.66 6.34
C PHE A 15 1.52 14.52 6.00
N HIS A 16 1.86 14.40 4.71
CA HIS A 16 3.27 14.44 4.27
C HIS A 16 3.97 15.75 4.65
N GLY A 17 3.29 16.90 4.54
CA GLY A 17 3.82 18.20 4.97
C GLY A 17 4.14 18.25 6.47
N ILE A 18 3.25 17.71 7.30
CA ILE A 18 3.44 17.59 8.75
C ILE A 18 4.62 16.67 9.07
N LEU A 19 4.73 15.51 8.44
CA LEU A 19 5.88 14.60 8.66
C LEU A 19 7.20 15.28 8.25
N LEU A 20 7.24 15.94 7.09
CA LEU A 20 8.43 16.64 6.61
C LEU A 20 8.84 17.82 7.51
N SER A 21 7.91 18.49 8.18
CA SER A 21 8.24 19.60 9.10
C SER A 21 8.81 19.14 10.45
N HIS A 22 8.73 17.84 10.76
CA HIS A 22 9.28 17.25 12.00
C HIS A 22 10.61 16.52 11.79
N ILE A 23 11.12 16.44 10.55
CA ILE A 23 12.46 15.89 10.28
C ILE A 23 13.52 16.85 10.86
N PRO A 24 14.45 16.38 11.72
CA PRO A 24 15.53 17.21 12.26
C PRO A 24 16.43 17.78 11.16
N LYS A 25 16.95 19.00 11.38
CA LYS A 25 17.71 19.77 10.35
C LYS A 25 19.07 19.15 10.00
N ASP A 26 19.57 18.29 10.86
CA ASP A 26 20.78 17.48 10.75
C ASP A 26 20.57 16.21 9.90
N ILE A 27 19.33 15.80 9.61
CA ILE A 27 19.03 14.70 8.69
C ILE A 27 19.06 15.20 7.23
N GLY A 28 19.97 14.65 6.43
CA GLY A 28 20.20 15.05 5.04
C GLY A 28 19.07 14.67 4.07
N LEU A 29 18.22 15.62 3.68
CA LEU A 29 17.14 15.41 2.71
C LEU A 29 17.56 15.76 1.26
N HIS A 30 18.04 14.76 0.52
CA HIS A 30 18.52 14.91 -0.86
C HIS A 30 17.39 14.77 -1.89
N LYS A 31 16.82 15.91 -2.32
CA LYS A 31 15.76 15.98 -3.36
C LYS A 31 16.33 15.80 -4.78
N LEU A 32 15.44 15.47 -5.72
CA LEU A 32 15.72 15.22 -7.15
C LEU A 32 16.63 14.01 -7.46
N LYS A 33 16.99 13.22 -6.44
CA LYS A 33 17.72 11.95 -6.61
C LYS A 33 16.75 10.82 -6.92
N ARG A 34 16.76 10.32 -8.16
CA ARG A 34 16.08 9.08 -8.56
C ARG A 34 17.09 7.94 -8.58
N LEU A 35 16.96 6.99 -7.66
CA LEU A 35 17.77 5.76 -7.67
C LEU A 35 17.49 4.97 -8.97
N VAL A 36 18.52 4.31 -9.50
CA VAL A 36 18.44 3.41 -10.66
C VAL A 36 18.73 1.98 -10.23
N SER A 37 19.78 1.81 -9.43
CA SER A 37 20.18 0.55 -8.79
C SER A 37 21.03 0.85 -7.55
N TYR A 38 21.36 -0.20 -6.80
CA TYR A 38 22.43 -0.18 -5.80
C TYR A 38 23.45 -1.29 -6.12
N SER A 39 24.48 -1.44 -5.28
CA SER A 39 25.25 -2.69 -5.13
C SER A 39 25.62 -2.89 -3.66
N ASP A 40 25.44 -4.09 -3.12
CA ASP A 40 25.79 -4.45 -1.74
C ASP A 40 26.94 -5.48 -1.71
N PRO A 41 28.22 -5.07 -1.58
CA PRO A 41 29.35 -5.99 -1.67
C PRO A 41 29.51 -6.81 -0.38
N ALA A 42 29.70 -8.13 -0.50
CA ALA A 42 29.91 -9.06 0.62
C ALA A 42 31.29 -8.94 1.33
N ASP A 43 31.82 -7.72 1.41
CA ASP A 43 33.01 -7.33 2.17
C ASP A 43 32.54 -6.58 3.42
N ASP A 44 32.92 -7.07 4.60
CA ASP A 44 32.57 -6.51 5.91
C ASP A 44 33.03 -5.04 6.09
N GLY A 45 34.05 -4.61 5.33
CA GLY A 45 34.54 -3.23 5.30
C GLY A 45 33.85 -2.32 4.25
N ALA A 46 33.09 -2.89 3.33
CA ALA A 46 32.43 -2.13 2.26
C ALA A 46 31.13 -1.46 2.71
N LEU A 47 30.72 -0.42 1.97
CA LEU A 47 29.42 0.23 2.10
C LEU A 47 28.51 -0.13 0.91
N VAL A 48 27.20 -0.15 1.14
CA VAL A 48 26.19 -0.21 0.07
C VAL A 48 26.38 1.02 -0.81
N ARG A 49 26.45 0.84 -2.14
CA ARG A 49 26.64 1.92 -3.11
C ARG A 49 25.34 2.20 -3.85
N LEU A 50 24.99 3.47 -4.02
CA LEU A 50 23.74 3.92 -4.63
C LEU A 50 24.04 4.62 -5.96
N PHE A 51 23.33 4.25 -7.03
CA PHE A 51 23.52 4.82 -8.37
C PHE A 51 22.29 5.62 -8.79
N PHE A 52 22.47 6.92 -9.06
CA PHE A 52 21.36 7.84 -9.37
C PHE A 52 21.28 8.18 -10.86
N ALA A 53 20.07 8.52 -11.31
CA ALA A 53 19.78 8.82 -12.72
C ALA A 53 20.41 10.12 -13.25
N ASP A 54 21.04 10.92 -12.39
CA ASP A 54 21.85 12.09 -12.75
C ASP A 54 23.35 11.77 -12.85
N GLY A 55 23.72 10.48 -12.79
CA GLY A 55 25.10 9.98 -12.83
C GLY A 55 25.85 10.10 -11.50
N THR A 56 25.25 10.69 -10.46
CA THR A 56 25.88 10.77 -9.14
C THR A 56 25.76 9.46 -8.35
N GLN A 57 26.57 9.34 -7.32
CA GLN A 57 26.60 8.19 -6.42
C GLN A 57 26.57 8.63 -4.95
N ALA A 58 26.15 7.74 -4.06
CA ALA A 58 26.29 7.87 -2.61
C ALA A 58 26.56 6.50 -1.98
N THR A 59 26.88 6.48 -0.68
CA THR A 59 27.16 5.25 0.07
C THR A 59 26.48 5.27 1.43
N CYS A 60 26.02 4.11 1.90
CA CYS A 60 25.40 3.95 3.22
C CYS A 60 25.69 2.59 3.84
N ASP A 61 25.49 2.49 5.16
CA ASP A 61 25.62 1.25 5.93
C ASP A 61 24.41 0.31 5.76
N VAL A 62 23.24 0.88 5.49
CA VAL A 62 21.95 0.18 5.30
C VAL A 62 21.16 0.92 4.21
N LEU A 63 20.43 0.19 3.37
CA LEU A 63 19.49 0.78 2.40
C LEU A 63 18.06 0.31 2.70
N VAL A 64 17.14 1.27 2.90
CA VAL A 64 15.71 1.02 3.05
C VAL A 64 14.96 1.47 1.79
N GLY A 65 14.44 0.50 1.04
CA GLY A 65 13.62 0.71 -0.14
C GLY A 65 12.19 1.11 0.21
N ALA A 66 11.99 2.41 0.43
CA ALA A 66 10.68 3.05 0.62
C ALA A 66 10.20 3.82 -0.64
N ASP A 67 10.67 3.42 -1.83
CA ASP A 67 10.43 4.07 -3.12
C ASP A 67 9.15 3.59 -3.85
N GLY A 68 8.35 2.76 -3.19
CA GLY A 68 6.96 2.47 -3.53
C GLY A 68 6.75 1.45 -4.66
N ILE A 69 5.55 1.44 -5.25
CA ILE A 69 5.07 0.34 -6.12
C ILE A 69 6.01 0.00 -7.30
N ARG A 70 6.78 0.99 -7.79
CA ARG A 70 7.79 0.86 -8.86
C ARG A 70 9.24 0.79 -8.33
N SER A 71 9.44 0.20 -7.15
CA SER A 71 10.72 0.19 -6.44
C SER A 71 11.89 -0.29 -7.31
N ALA A 72 12.92 0.55 -7.41
CA ALA A 72 14.19 0.23 -8.05
C ALA A 72 15.05 -0.69 -7.17
N VAL A 73 14.94 -0.55 -5.85
CA VAL A 73 15.65 -1.40 -4.89
C VAL A 73 15.04 -2.80 -4.80
N ARG A 74 13.70 -2.97 -4.83
CA ARG A 74 13.08 -4.30 -5.05
C ARG A 74 13.56 -4.92 -6.37
N ALA A 75 13.54 -4.13 -7.44
CA ALA A 75 13.95 -4.61 -8.77
C ALA A 75 15.43 -5.00 -8.84
N THR A 76 16.30 -4.37 -8.05
CA THR A 76 17.71 -4.79 -7.93
C THR A 76 17.78 -6.09 -7.10
N MET A 77 17.24 -6.07 -5.87
CA MET A 77 17.30 -7.17 -4.90
C MET A 77 16.78 -8.50 -5.44
N LEU A 78 15.60 -8.51 -6.08
CA LEU A 78 15.00 -9.75 -6.56
C LEU A 78 15.70 -10.31 -7.81
N ASN A 79 16.40 -9.47 -8.60
CA ASN A 79 17.23 -9.97 -9.70
C ASN A 79 18.57 -10.52 -9.19
N GLU A 80 19.24 -9.82 -8.25
CA GLU A 80 20.47 -10.31 -7.60
C GLU A 80 20.23 -11.67 -6.92
N LEU A 81 19.16 -11.82 -6.14
CA LEU A 81 18.77 -13.09 -5.52
C LEU A 81 18.52 -14.18 -6.59
N ALA A 82 17.82 -13.85 -7.69
CA ALA A 82 17.53 -14.78 -8.77
C ALA A 82 18.74 -15.15 -9.64
N GLU A 83 19.85 -14.42 -9.53
CA GLU A 83 21.14 -14.74 -10.16
C GLU A 83 22.05 -15.53 -9.21
N SER A 84 21.91 -15.34 -7.89
CA SER A 84 22.67 -16.07 -6.87
C SER A 84 22.18 -17.49 -6.55
N THR A 85 20.91 -17.81 -6.83
CA THR A 85 20.30 -19.09 -6.42
C THR A 85 20.40 -20.18 -7.49
N GLU A 86 20.73 -21.40 -7.05
CA GLU A 86 20.76 -22.59 -7.93
C GLU A 86 19.36 -23.17 -8.20
N ASP A 87 18.35 -22.87 -7.35
CA ASP A 87 16.95 -23.26 -7.62
C ASP A 87 16.36 -22.36 -8.71
N LYS A 88 16.33 -22.89 -9.94
CA LYS A 88 15.71 -22.24 -11.10
C LYS A 88 14.25 -21.84 -10.86
N ALA A 89 13.48 -22.65 -10.14
CA ALA A 89 12.09 -22.34 -9.84
C ALA A 89 11.97 -21.18 -8.84
N HIS A 90 12.89 -21.07 -7.87
CA HIS A 90 12.99 -19.90 -6.98
C HIS A 90 13.41 -18.66 -7.77
N ALA A 91 14.40 -18.78 -8.64
CA ALA A 91 14.86 -17.71 -9.51
C ALA A 91 13.75 -17.19 -10.45
N GLU A 92 12.86 -18.07 -10.93
CA GLU A 92 11.66 -17.69 -11.70
C GLU A 92 10.61 -16.99 -10.83
N ARG A 93 10.31 -17.49 -9.62
CA ARG A 93 9.41 -16.83 -8.65
C ARG A 93 9.89 -15.42 -8.29
N LEU A 94 11.19 -15.24 -8.06
CA LEU A 94 11.79 -13.94 -7.76
C LEU A 94 11.65 -12.96 -8.93
N ARG A 95 11.93 -13.39 -10.17
CA ARG A 95 11.80 -12.56 -11.37
C ARG A 95 10.37 -12.14 -11.68
N ASP A 96 9.37 -12.99 -11.42
CA ASP A 96 7.95 -12.62 -11.58
C ASP A 96 7.53 -11.42 -10.71
N ARG A 97 8.10 -11.35 -9.48
CA ARG A 97 7.78 -10.36 -8.44
C ARG A 97 8.51 -9.02 -8.59
N VAL A 98 9.48 -8.91 -9.51
CA VAL A 98 10.23 -7.67 -9.79
C VAL A 98 9.27 -6.53 -10.17
N LEU A 99 8.44 -6.76 -11.18
CA LEU A 99 7.49 -5.76 -11.69
C LEU A 99 6.16 -5.85 -10.93
N PRO A 100 5.55 -4.70 -10.57
CA PRO A 100 4.19 -4.73 -10.05
C PRO A 100 3.22 -5.19 -11.15
N ARG A 101 2.18 -5.92 -10.76
CA ARG A 101 1.17 -6.47 -11.66
C ARG A 101 -0.11 -5.65 -11.60
N TYR A 102 -0.89 -5.66 -12.68
CA TYR A 102 -2.22 -5.06 -12.69
C TYR A 102 -3.18 -5.91 -11.85
N SER A 103 -3.97 -5.27 -10.97
CA SER A 103 -4.90 -6.00 -10.08
C SER A 103 -6.29 -6.22 -10.69
N GLY A 104 -6.48 -5.92 -11.97
CA GLY A 104 -7.81 -5.87 -12.58
C GLY A 104 -8.64 -4.64 -12.19
N VAL A 105 -8.15 -3.78 -11.28
CA VAL A 105 -8.92 -2.68 -10.67
C VAL A 105 -8.58 -1.31 -11.28
N VAL A 106 -9.62 -0.54 -11.62
CA VAL A 106 -9.51 0.89 -11.96
C VAL A 106 -10.41 1.71 -11.04
N THR A 107 -9.85 2.73 -10.37
CA THR A 107 -10.63 3.68 -9.57
C THR A 107 -10.59 5.09 -10.17
N HIS A 108 -11.75 5.69 -10.37
CA HIS A 108 -11.95 7.07 -10.81
C HIS A 108 -12.32 7.90 -9.58
N ARG A 109 -11.49 8.88 -9.20
CA ARG A 109 -11.68 9.69 -7.98
C ARG A 109 -11.89 11.16 -8.29
N ILE A 110 -12.77 11.79 -7.51
CA ILE A 110 -12.96 13.25 -7.47
C ILE A 110 -13.45 13.69 -6.09
N VAL A 111 -13.21 14.95 -5.74
CA VAL A 111 -13.85 15.63 -4.60
C VAL A 111 -14.63 16.80 -5.16
N LEU A 112 -15.93 16.87 -4.88
CA LEU A 112 -16.83 17.93 -5.36
C LEU A 112 -17.54 18.62 -4.19
N PRO A 113 -17.91 19.90 -4.33
CA PRO A 113 -18.67 20.62 -3.31
C PRO A 113 -20.13 20.16 -3.30
N ARG A 114 -20.76 20.21 -2.13
CA ARG A 114 -22.10 19.65 -1.84
C ARG A 114 -23.18 20.09 -2.83
N GLU A 115 -23.10 21.32 -3.32
CA GLU A 115 -24.07 21.95 -4.23
C GLU A 115 -24.11 21.29 -5.62
N LYS A 116 -23.12 20.48 -5.97
CA LYS A 116 -23.14 19.66 -7.20
C LYS A 116 -24.13 18.49 -7.14
N PHE A 117 -24.46 18.00 -5.95
CA PHE A 117 -25.28 16.81 -5.77
C PHE A 117 -26.75 17.16 -5.47
N SER A 118 -27.36 18.01 -6.29
CA SER A 118 -28.74 18.49 -6.11
C SER A 118 -29.82 17.40 -6.10
N GLN A 119 -29.50 16.20 -6.60
CA GLN A 119 -30.35 15.01 -6.56
C GLN A 119 -30.33 14.27 -5.22
N LEU A 120 -29.43 14.63 -4.31
CA LEU A 120 -29.32 14.03 -2.97
C LEU A 120 -30.06 14.88 -1.94
N SER A 121 -30.82 14.24 -1.05
CA SER A 121 -31.48 14.94 0.05
C SER A 121 -30.45 15.72 0.90
N PRO A 122 -30.77 16.95 1.35
CA PRO A 122 -29.96 17.65 2.34
C PRO A 122 -29.71 16.85 3.62
N ASP A 123 -30.63 15.94 3.97
CA ASP A 123 -30.60 15.10 5.17
C ASP A 123 -30.05 13.68 4.89
N SER A 124 -29.53 13.42 3.68
CA SER A 124 -28.88 12.14 3.39
C SER A 124 -27.66 11.91 4.29
N THR A 125 -27.56 10.70 4.83
CA THR A 125 -26.40 10.24 5.61
C THR A 125 -25.10 10.17 4.79
N VAL A 126 -25.12 10.43 3.49
CA VAL A 126 -23.91 10.65 2.67
C VAL A 126 -23.11 11.89 3.13
N TRP A 127 -23.77 12.85 3.77
CA TRP A 127 -23.16 14.08 4.29
C TRP A 127 -22.49 13.90 5.66
N THR A 128 -22.77 12.79 6.35
CA THR A 128 -22.32 12.53 7.74
C THR A 128 -21.55 11.22 7.90
N MET A 129 -21.64 10.29 6.94
CA MET A 129 -21.06 8.95 7.05
C MET A 129 -20.45 8.50 5.72
N GLY A 130 -19.37 7.70 5.80
CA GLY A 130 -18.86 6.99 4.63
C GLY A 130 -19.81 5.87 4.18
N LYS A 131 -19.94 5.66 2.86
CA LYS A 131 -20.82 4.65 2.27
C LYS A 131 -20.10 3.88 1.16
N LEU A 132 -20.49 2.61 1.05
CA LEU A 132 -20.20 1.72 -0.07
C LEU A 132 -21.52 1.40 -0.78
N TYR A 133 -21.57 1.60 -2.09
CA TYR A 133 -22.68 1.20 -2.95
C TYR A 133 -22.18 0.08 -3.86
N LEU A 134 -22.73 -1.13 -3.71
CA LEU A 134 -22.21 -2.36 -4.32
C LEU A 134 -22.93 -2.69 -5.63
N GLY A 135 -22.20 -3.27 -6.59
CA GLY A 135 -22.68 -3.68 -7.91
C GLY A 135 -21.82 -4.80 -8.50
N ASP A 136 -22.28 -5.49 -9.54
CA ASP A 136 -21.53 -6.60 -10.16
C ASP A 136 -20.38 -6.02 -11.00
N GLY A 137 -19.13 -6.31 -10.64
CA GLY A 137 -17.93 -5.75 -11.30
C GLY A 137 -17.67 -4.25 -11.07
N VAL A 138 -18.50 -3.54 -10.30
CA VAL A 138 -18.37 -2.08 -10.07
C VAL A 138 -18.95 -1.66 -8.72
N PHE A 139 -18.30 -0.72 -8.02
CA PHE A 139 -18.80 -0.14 -6.77
C PHE A 139 -18.45 1.34 -6.63
N ILE A 140 -19.20 2.06 -5.79
CA ILE A 140 -18.94 3.46 -5.45
C ILE A 140 -18.55 3.54 -3.96
N VAL A 141 -17.46 4.24 -3.66
CA VAL A 141 -17.17 4.75 -2.31
C VAL A 141 -17.51 6.23 -2.25
N THR A 142 -18.24 6.65 -1.22
CA THR A 142 -18.40 8.08 -0.88
C THR A 142 -18.03 8.33 0.57
N TYR A 143 -17.44 9.48 0.87
CA TYR A 143 -17.35 9.97 2.25
C TYR A 143 -17.28 11.50 2.30
N PRO A 144 -17.92 12.13 3.31
CA PRO A 144 -17.85 13.57 3.50
C PRO A 144 -16.44 13.97 3.96
N VAL A 145 -15.93 15.07 3.41
CA VAL A 145 -14.69 15.71 3.87
C VAL A 145 -14.95 17.19 4.14
N SER A 146 -14.08 17.84 4.91
CA SER A 146 -14.27 19.25 5.31
C SER A 146 -15.65 19.49 5.96
N GLN A 147 -16.04 18.65 6.93
CA GLN A 147 -17.32 18.71 7.65
C GLN A 147 -18.56 18.65 6.74
N GLY A 148 -18.52 17.81 5.69
CA GLY A 148 -19.65 17.60 4.78
C GLY A 148 -19.89 18.72 3.77
N ARG A 149 -19.04 19.75 3.72
CA ARG A 149 -19.04 20.77 2.65
C ARG A 149 -18.57 20.23 1.30
N LEU A 150 -17.74 19.19 1.33
CA LEU A 150 -17.22 18.48 0.16
C LEU A 150 -17.53 16.99 0.28
N LEU A 151 -17.79 16.33 -0.84
CA LEU A 151 -17.93 14.88 -0.92
C LEU A 151 -16.77 14.29 -1.74
N ASN A 152 -16.00 13.37 -1.17
CA ASN A 152 -15.13 12.51 -1.96
C ASN A 152 -15.98 11.40 -2.59
N VAL A 153 -15.89 11.24 -3.90
CA VAL A 153 -16.51 10.14 -4.65
C VAL A 153 -15.42 9.33 -5.37
N ALA A 154 -15.47 8.01 -5.23
CA ALA A 154 -14.56 7.08 -5.89
C ALA A 154 -15.36 5.95 -6.56
N VAL A 155 -15.49 6.00 -7.89
CA VAL A 155 -16.11 4.94 -8.70
C VAL A 155 -15.03 3.93 -9.11
N THR A 156 -15.18 2.68 -8.69
CA THR A 156 -14.21 1.61 -8.96
C THR A 156 -14.85 0.52 -9.81
N THR A 157 -14.21 0.19 -10.93
CA THR A 157 -14.56 -0.94 -11.79
C THR A 157 -13.48 -2.02 -11.70
N VAL A 158 -13.86 -3.28 -11.78
CA VAL A 158 -12.94 -4.42 -11.72
C VAL A 158 -13.14 -5.37 -12.89
N ASN A 159 -12.03 -5.93 -13.38
CA ASN A 159 -12.00 -7.02 -14.33
C ASN A 159 -10.87 -7.97 -13.91
N TYR A 160 -11.22 -9.02 -13.16
CA TYR A 160 -10.25 -9.97 -12.61
C TYR A 160 -9.69 -10.95 -13.66
N ASP A 161 -10.27 -11.04 -14.86
CA ASP A 161 -9.69 -11.80 -15.98
C ASP A 161 -8.38 -11.15 -16.48
N LEU A 162 -8.15 -9.88 -16.10
CA LEU A 162 -6.92 -9.14 -16.36
C LEU A 162 -6.02 -9.00 -15.11
N GLU A 163 -6.34 -9.65 -14.00
CA GLU A 163 -5.46 -9.67 -12.83
C GLU A 163 -4.13 -10.36 -13.17
N TRP A 164 -3.04 -9.95 -12.52
CA TRP A 164 -1.66 -10.44 -12.71
C TRP A 164 -1.01 -10.08 -14.06
N THR A 165 -1.75 -9.48 -14.99
CA THR A 165 -1.21 -8.96 -16.26
C THR A 165 -0.38 -7.68 -16.08
N LEU A 166 0.14 -7.12 -17.17
CA LEU A 166 0.76 -5.79 -17.19
C LEU A 166 -0.18 -4.78 -17.87
N HIS A 167 -0.61 -3.74 -17.15
CA HIS A 167 -1.39 -2.65 -17.75
C HIS A 167 -0.46 -1.59 -18.35
N PRO A 168 -0.70 -1.13 -19.60
CA PRO A 168 0.11 -0.08 -20.23
C PRO A 168 0.07 1.25 -19.46
N HIS A 169 1.09 2.07 -19.65
CA HIS A 169 1.10 3.45 -19.15
C HIS A 169 0.24 4.38 -20.04
N PRO A 170 -0.30 5.49 -19.49
CA PRO A 170 -0.16 5.94 -18.11
C PRO A 170 -1.13 5.24 -17.15
N TRP A 171 -0.67 4.94 -15.92
CA TRP A 171 -1.53 4.43 -14.84
C TRP A 171 -2.36 5.52 -14.15
N VAL A 172 -2.14 6.79 -14.51
CA VAL A 172 -2.87 7.94 -13.99
C VAL A 172 -3.28 8.81 -15.17
N SER A 173 -4.58 9.00 -15.35
CA SER A 173 -5.15 9.83 -16.42
C SER A 173 -6.41 10.54 -15.95
N TYR A 174 -7.17 11.12 -16.87
CA TYR A 174 -8.49 11.66 -16.62
C TYR A 174 -9.53 10.92 -17.48
N LEU A 175 -10.76 10.87 -16.99
CA LEU A 175 -11.92 10.26 -17.64
C LEU A 175 -13.13 11.17 -17.39
N LYS A 176 -14.01 11.32 -18.37
CA LYS A 176 -15.24 12.10 -18.23
C LYS A 176 -16.29 11.35 -17.42
N ALA A 177 -17.02 12.05 -16.54
CA ALA A 177 -18.10 11.44 -15.75
C ALA A 177 -19.16 10.76 -16.63
N GLU A 178 -19.42 11.32 -17.81
CA GLU A 178 -20.38 10.81 -18.80
C GLU A 178 -20.07 9.36 -19.25
N GLU A 179 -18.79 8.97 -19.27
CA GLU A 179 -18.34 7.61 -19.62
C GLU A 179 -18.71 6.56 -18.56
N LEU A 180 -19.07 6.99 -17.33
CA LEU A 180 -19.44 6.10 -16.22
C LEU A 180 -20.96 5.98 -16.03
N LEU A 181 -21.75 6.96 -16.48
CA LEU A 181 -23.20 7.01 -16.21
C LEU A 181 -23.96 5.71 -16.57
N PRO A 182 -23.71 5.04 -17.72
CA PRO A 182 -24.44 3.83 -18.10
C PRO A 182 -24.24 2.65 -17.14
N LEU A 183 -23.12 2.61 -16.39
CA LEU A 183 -22.85 1.56 -15.40
C LEU A 183 -23.83 1.60 -14.21
N PHE A 184 -24.57 2.71 -14.05
CA PHE A 184 -25.45 2.99 -12.93
C PHE A 184 -26.95 2.97 -13.29
N GLU A 185 -27.30 2.51 -14.49
CA GLU A 185 -28.68 2.22 -14.86
C GLU A 185 -29.28 1.13 -13.94
N GLY A 186 -30.52 1.31 -13.51
CA GLY A 186 -31.19 0.41 -12.57
C GLY A 186 -30.74 0.52 -11.09
N TRP A 187 -29.67 1.25 -10.76
CA TRP A 187 -29.19 1.36 -9.37
C TRP A 187 -30.16 2.12 -8.46
N ALA A 188 -29.96 1.94 -7.14
CA ALA A 188 -30.69 2.68 -6.10
C ALA A 188 -30.61 4.20 -6.29
N GLN A 189 -31.68 4.91 -5.94
CA GLN A 189 -31.83 6.36 -6.20
C GLN A 189 -30.69 7.20 -5.63
N GLU A 190 -30.19 6.88 -4.43
CA GLU A 190 -29.08 7.61 -3.81
C GLU A 190 -27.77 7.43 -4.59
N ALA A 191 -27.45 6.22 -5.05
CA ALA A 191 -26.27 5.96 -5.87
C ALA A 191 -26.36 6.71 -7.22
N ARG A 192 -27.53 6.70 -7.87
CA ARG A 192 -27.75 7.49 -9.09
C ARG A 192 -27.66 9.00 -8.84
N GLY A 193 -28.10 9.49 -7.68
CA GLY A 193 -27.97 10.90 -7.28
C GLY A 193 -26.51 11.32 -7.03
N VAL A 194 -25.68 10.43 -6.46
CA VAL A 194 -24.22 10.62 -6.34
C VAL A 194 -23.59 10.73 -7.73
N ILE A 195 -23.92 9.80 -8.63
CA ILE A 195 -23.35 9.72 -9.98
C ILE A 195 -23.79 10.90 -10.87
N ALA A 196 -25.06 11.32 -10.80
CA ALA A 196 -25.56 12.51 -11.51
C ALA A 196 -24.85 13.80 -11.06
N GLY A 197 -24.47 13.92 -9.77
CA GLY A 197 -23.69 15.05 -9.27
C GLY A 197 -22.26 15.14 -9.81
N LEU A 198 -21.80 14.16 -10.59
CA LEU A 198 -20.51 14.16 -11.27
C LEU A 198 -20.57 14.76 -12.69
N GLU A 199 -21.76 15.03 -13.24
CA GLU A 199 -21.94 15.49 -14.63
C GLU A 199 -21.14 16.77 -14.93
N GLY A 200 -20.48 16.77 -16.09
CA GLY A 200 -19.55 17.81 -16.53
C GLY A 200 -18.16 17.77 -15.88
N ALA A 201 -17.88 16.81 -14.99
CA ALA A 201 -16.59 16.73 -14.28
C ALA A 201 -15.61 15.72 -14.90
N GLY A 202 -14.31 16.09 -14.87
CA GLY A 202 -13.21 15.18 -15.19
C GLY A 202 -12.71 14.46 -13.94
N LEU A 203 -12.99 13.16 -13.82
CA LEU A 203 -12.48 12.34 -12.73
C LEU A 203 -11.03 11.94 -12.99
N LYS A 204 -10.22 11.86 -11.92
CA LYS A 204 -8.87 11.33 -12.02
C LYS A 204 -8.91 9.80 -12.00
N LYS A 205 -8.54 9.18 -13.12
CA LYS A 205 -8.49 7.72 -13.32
C LYS A 205 -7.16 7.17 -12.78
N TRP A 206 -7.24 6.12 -11.98
CA TRP A 206 -6.10 5.40 -11.41
C TRP A 206 -6.20 3.91 -11.76
N VAL A 207 -5.18 3.40 -12.46
CA VAL A 207 -4.97 1.97 -12.70
C VAL A 207 -4.26 1.41 -11.48
N ILE A 208 -4.91 0.53 -10.72
CA ILE A 208 -4.34 -0.02 -9.50
C ILE A 208 -3.41 -1.17 -9.87
N ASN A 209 -2.16 -1.07 -9.42
CA ASN A 209 -1.13 -2.09 -9.59
C ASN A 209 -0.65 -2.51 -8.21
N VAL A 210 -0.21 -3.76 -8.08
CA VAL A 210 0.13 -4.42 -6.82
C VAL A 210 1.48 -5.12 -6.90
N VAL A 211 2.15 -5.30 -5.77
CA VAL A 211 3.31 -6.20 -5.66
C VAL A 211 2.76 -7.61 -5.44
N ASN A 212 3.14 -8.58 -6.29
CA ASN A 212 2.86 -9.99 -6.02
C ASN A 212 3.58 -10.37 -4.71
N PRO A 213 2.90 -10.86 -3.65
CA PRO A 213 3.47 -11.03 -2.31
C PRO A 213 4.86 -11.68 -2.31
N LEU A 214 5.81 -10.99 -1.69
CA LEU A 214 7.22 -11.36 -1.60
C LEU A 214 7.44 -12.30 -0.41
N ASP A 215 8.28 -13.32 -0.59
CA ASP A 215 8.74 -14.18 0.52
C ASP A 215 9.94 -13.51 1.25
N GLU A 216 10.76 -12.75 0.50
CA GLU A 216 11.93 -12.02 1.00
C GLU A 216 11.73 -10.49 0.91
N TRP A 217 11.86 -9.77 2.03
CA TRP A 217 11.95 -8.30 2.04
C TRP A 217 13.36 -7.78 2.28
N SER A 218 14.28 -8.63 2.73
CA SER A 218 15.64 -8.24 3.12
C SER A 218 16.69 -9.16 2.53
N ALA A 219 17.77 -8.59 2.03
CA ALA A 219 18.97 -9.29 1.58
C ALA A 219 20.21 -8.46 1.96
N GLY A 220 21.21 -9.08 2.61
CA GLY A 220 22.40 -8.39 3.09
C GLY A 220 22.06 -7.19 3.99
N ARG A 221 22.45 -6.00 3.56
CA ARG A 221 22.24 -4.70 4.23
C ARG A 221 21.08 -3.89 3.61
N VAL A 222 20.25 -4.53 2.79
CA VAL A 222 19.13 -3.91 2.06
C VAL A 222 17.80 -4.49 2.53
N THR A 223 16.78 -3.64 2.67
CA THR A 223 15.41 -4.07 3.02
C THR A 223 14.33 -3.24 2.33
N LEU A 224 13.10 -3.77 2.22
CA LEU A 224 11.94 -3.13 1.58
C LEU A 224 10.90 -2.66 2.60
N LEU A 225 10.18 -1.58 2.27
CA LEU A 225 9.19 -0.96 3.16
C LEU A 225 7.97 -0.40 2.40
N GLY A 226 6.77 -0.55 2.98
CA GLY A 226 5.52 -0.03 2.41
C GLY A 226 5.19 -0.59 1.02
N ASP A 227 4.69 0.27 0.14
CA ASP A 227 4.33 -0.07 -1.25
C ASP A 227 5.49 -0.70 -2.08
N ALA A 228 6.75 -0.58 -1.65
CA ALA A 228 7.88 -1.27 -2.28
C ALA A 228 7.88 -2.77 -1.98
N ALA A 229 7.41 -3.18 -0.80
CA ALA A 229 7.33 -4.56 -0.34
C ALA A 229 5.95 -5.19 -0.58
N HIS A 230 4.87 -4.46 -0.28
CA HIS A 230 3.51 -5.02 -0.14
C HIS A 230 2.37 -4.17 -0.73
N GLY A 231 2.68 -3.31 -1.70
CA GLY A 231 1.67 -2.46 -2.35
C GLY A 231 0.46 -3.27 -2.85
N MET A 232 -0.72 -2.95 -2.32
CA MET A 232 -1.93 -3.78 -2.39
C MET A 232 -3.16 -3.01 -2.90
N VAL A 233 -4.22 -3.72 -3.28
CA VAL A 233 -5.52 -3.06 -3.58
C VAL A 233 -6.05 -2.31 -2.34
N PRO A 234 -6.75 -1.18 -2.50
CA PRO A 234 -7.05 -0.27 -1.37
C PRO A 234 -8.28 -0.66 -0.53
N PHE A 235 -8.81 -1.88 -0.67
CA PHE A 235 -10.16 -2.26 -0.19
C PHE A 235 -10.26 -2.62 1.31
N GLN A 236 -9.13 -2.83 2.00
CA GLN A 236 -9.02 -2.79 3.46
C GLN A 236 -8.55 -1.42 4.01
N GLY A 237 -8.20 -0.46 3.14
CA GLY A 237 -7.59 0.82 3.54
C GLY A 237 -6.20 0.74 4.18
N ALA A 238 -5.65 -0.47 4.35
CA ALA A 238 -4.59 -0.76 5.31
C ALA A 238 -3.17 -0.30 4.94
N GLY A 239 -2.83 -0.19 3.65
CA GLY A 239 -1.44 -0.08 3.18
C GLY A 239 -0.61 1.05 3.83
N ALA A 240 -1.22 2.19 4.12
CA ALA A 240 -0.54 3.30 4.82
C ALA A 240 -0.29 3.01 6.31
N GLY A 241 -1.19 2.28 6.99
CA GLY A 241 -1.00 1.79 8.36
C GLY A 241 0.08 0.71 8.41
N GLN A 242 0.03 -0.25 7.48
CA GLN A 242 1.07 -1.27 7.32
C GLN A 242 2.47 -0.66 7.10
N ALA A 243 2.59 0.41 6.31
CA ALA A 243 3.85 1.14 6.16
C ALA A 243 4.31 1.88 7.42
N ILE A 244 3.41 2.22 8.36
CA ILE A 244 3.76 2.81 9.66
C ILE A 244 4.22 1.71 10.64
N GLU A 245 3.57 0.54 10.61
CA GLU A 245 4.00 -0.65 11.36
C GLU A 245 5.39 -1.14 10.93
N ASP A 246 5.66 -1.13 9.61
CA ASP A 246 6.99 -1.42 9.06
C ASP A 246 8.05 -0.50 9.69
N VAL A 247 7.81 0.83 9.68
CA VAL A 247 8.72 1.83 10.26
C VAL A 247 8.89 1.61 11.75
N HIS A 248 7.82 1.31 12.50
CA HIS A 248 7.91 1.04 13.94
C HIS A 248 8.87 -0.12 14.22
N ILE A 249 8.62 -1.32 13.66
CA ILE A 249 9.45 -2.51 13.93
C ILE A 249 10.88 -2.32 13.42
N LEU A 250 11.05 -1.78 12.21
CA LEU A 250 12.38 -1.54 11.64
C LEU A 250 13.17 -0.52 12.46
N SER A 251 12.52 0.53 12.98
CA SER A 251 13.19 1.53 13.84
C SER A 251 13.59 0.97 15.19
N THR A 252 12.78 0.11 15.82
CA THR A 252 13.13 -0.61 17.05
C THR A 252 14.38 -1.45 16.85
N LEU A 253 14.44 -2.23 15.76
CA LEU A 253 15.55 -3.11 15.43
C LEU A 253 16.83 -2.35 15.08
N LEU A 254 16.75 -1.32 14.24
CA LEU A 254 17.91 -0.49 13.88
C LEU A 254 18.43 0.34 15.06
N SER A 255 17.59 0.64 16.05
CA SER A 255 17.98 1.34 17.29
C SER A 255 18.40 0.41 18.43
N HIS A 256 18.34 -0.91 18.23
CA HIS A 256 18.67 -1.87 19.29
C HIS A 256 20.19 -1.86 19.60
N PRO A 257 20.63 -1.87 20.87
CA PRO A 257 22.06 -1.75 21.22
C PRO A 257 22.98 -2.85 20.66
N ARG A 258 22.42 -3.99 20.22
CA ARG A 258 23.16 -5.07 19.56
C ARG A 258 23.22 -4.94 18.03
N THR A 259 22.60 -3.91 17.44
CA THR A 259 22.62 -3.65 16.00
C THR A 259 23.84 -2.85 15.61
N THR A 260 24.68 -3.44 14.76
CA THR A 260 25.98 -2.96 14.32
C THR A 260 26.19 -3.31 12.85
N ARG A 261 27.26 -2.83 12.21
CA ARG A 261 27.62 -3.21 10.82
C ARG A 261 27.67 -4.72 10.58
N GLN A 262 28.12 -5.49 11.58
CA GLN A 262 28.24 -6.96 11.50
C GLN A 262 26.91 -7.68 11.77
N THR A 263 26.04 -7.09 12.59
CA THR A 263 24.82 -7.75 13.08
C THR A 263 23.54 -7.29 12.38
N VAL A 264 23.57 -6.17 11.64
CA VAL A 264 22.37 -5.56 11.03
C VAL A 264 21.65 -6.48 10.04
N GLN A 265 22.36 -7.36 9.33
CA GLN A 265 21.72 -8.36 8.46
C GLN A 265 20.72 -9.26 9.20
N HIS A 266 21.00 -9.62 10.46
CA HIS A 266 20.09 -10.43 11.29
C HIS A 266 18.90 -9.59 11.78
N ALA A 267 19.10 -8.30 12.05
CA ALA A 267 18.01 -7.37 12.39
C ALA A 267 17.07 -7.16 11.19
N LEU A 268 17.62 -6.94 9.98
CA LEU A 268 16.83 -6.83 8.74
C LEU A 268 16.12 -8.14 8.39
N ARG A 269 16.72 -9.30 8.72
CA ARG A 269 16.10 -10.62 8.54
C ARG A 269 14.89 -10.79 9.47
N ALA A 270 15.04 -10.54 10.77
CA ALA A 270 13.93 -10.59 11.73
C ALA A 270 12.78 -9.61 11.38
N TYR A 271 13.10 -8.41 10.89
CA TYR A 271 12.10 -7.49 10.33
C TYR A 271 11.30 -8.14 9.18
N SER A 272 11.98 -8.77 8.22
CA SER A 272 11.35 -9.47 7.09
C SER A 272 10.47 -10.63 7.56
N ASP A 273 11.01 -11.53 8.38
CA ASP A 273 10.32 -12.74 8.85
C ASP A 273 9.10 -12.40 9.73
N VAL A 274 9.15 -11.28 10.46
CA VAL A 274 7.98 -10.78 11.20
C VAL A 274 6.92 -10.15 10.29
N ARG A 275 7.31 -9.29 9.34
CA ARG A 275 6.36 -8.45 8.59
C ARG A 275 5.76 -9.12 7.34
N VAL A 276 6.51 -9.98 6.64
CA VAL A 276 6.06 -10.73 5.44
C VAL A 276 4.67 -11.39 5.66
N PRO A 277 4.45 -12.24 6.68
CA PRO A 277 3.17 -12.92 6.86
C PRO A 277 2.02 -11.99 7.22
N ILE A 278 2.28 -10.87 7.90
CA ILE A 278 1.27 -9.88 8.30
C ILE A 278 0.78 -9.11 7.07
N ALA A 279 1.72 -8.58 6.29
CA ALA A 279 1.38 -7.84 5.07
C ALA A 279 0.75 -8.74 3.99
N ALA A 280 1.20 -10.00 3.86
CA ALA A 280 0.55 -10.99 2.98
C ALA A 280 -0.91 -11.27 3.38
N LYS A 281 -1.20 -11.29 4.69
CA LYS A 281 -2.56 -11.41 5.22
C LYS A 281 -3.41 -10.18 4.90
N PHE A 282 -2.89 -8.97 5.08
CA PHE A 282 -3.58 -7.74 4.66
C PHE A 282 -3.81 -7.67 3.15
N PHE A 283 -2.85 -8.12 2.34
CA PHE A 283 -3.00 -8.25 0.89
C PHE A 283 -4.17 -9.18 0.53
N ALA A 284 -4.20 -10.38 1.11
CA ALA A 284 -5.24 -11.38 0.86
C ALA A 284 -6.63 -10.89 1.33
N ALA A 285 -6.72 -10.29 2.52
CA ALA A 285 -7.95 -9.71 3.06
C ALA A 285 -8.45 -8.55 2.17
N SER A 286 -7.55 -7.69 1.69
CA SER A 286 -7.91 -6.59 0.78
C SER A 286 -8.39 -7.11 -0.58
N ARG A 287 -7.74 -8.14 -1.14
CA ARG A 287 -8.23 -8.80 -2.37
C ARG A 287 -9.60 -9.46 -2.17
N LYS A 288 -9.84 -10.14 -1.03
CA LYS A 288 -11.16 -10.73 -0.74
C LYS A 288 -12.24 -9.67 -0.52
N ASN A 289 -11.95 -8.55 0.16
CA ASN A 289 -12.87 -7.42 0.23
C ASN A 289 -13.29 -6.96 -1.18
N GLY A 290 -12.33 -6.87 -2.11
CA GLY A 290 -12.59 -6.54 -3.52
C GLY A 290 -13.57 -7.48 -4.20
N LEU A 291 -13.41 -8.80 -4.00
CA LEU A 291 -14.30 -9.81 -4.57
C LEU A 291 -15.71 -9.75 -3.96
N LEU A 292 -15.83 -9.44 -2.67
CA LEU A 292 -17.11 -9.31 -1.96
C LEU A 292 -17.89 -8.05 -2.36
N ILE A 293 -17.24 -6.90 -2.46
CA ILE A 293 -17.88 -5.62 -2.78
C ILE A 293 -18.27 -5.48 -4.27
N THR A 294 -17.83 -6.40 -5.12
CA THR A 294 -18.16 -6.42 -6.57
C THR A 294 -18.96 -7.65 -7.02
N ASN A 295 -19.64 -8.33 -6.10
CA ASN A 295 -20.46 -9.52 -6.39
C ASN A 295 -21.86 -9.38 -5.76
N THR A 296 -22.86 -9.07 -6.57
CA THR A 296 -24.25 -8.86 -6.10
C THR A 296 -25.02 -10.16 -5.87
N LYS A 297 -24.42 -11.33 -6.10
CA LYS A 297 -25.03 -12.65 -5.83
C LYS A 297 -24.95 -13.03 -4.36
N THR A 298 -24.02 -12.44 -3.60
CA THR A 298 -23.95 -12.56 -2.14
C THR A 298 -24.96 -11.58 -1.51
N PRO A 299 -25.84 -12.02 -0.59
CA PRO A 299 -26.74 -11.12 0.13
C PRO A 299 -25.98 -10.04 0.89
N LEU A 300 -26.54 -8.82 0.96
CA LEU A 300 -25.85 -7.67 1.57
C LEU A 300 -25.55 -7.87 3.07
N SER A 301 -26.38 -8.63 3.78
CA SER A 301 -26.14 -9.07 5.16
C SER A 301 -24.85 -9.88 5.28
N ASP A 302 -24.65 -10.79 4.34
CA ASP A 302 -23.62 -11.83 4.38
C ASP A 302 -22.30 -11.24 3.91
N CYS A 303 -22.34 -10.39 2.87
CA CYS A 303 -21.24 -9.53 2.46
C CYS A 303 -20.77 -8.62 3.62
N ALA A 304 -21.70 -7.99 4.35
CA ALA A 304 -21.36 -7.15 5.50
C ALA A 304 -20.80 -7.96 6.70
N ALA A 305 -21.22 -9.21 6.86
CA ALA A 305 -20.66 -10.13 7.86
C ALA A 305 -19.24 -10.58 7.49
N GLU A 306 -19.02 -11.04 6.25
CA GLU A 306 -17.69 -11.44 5.77
C GLU A 306 -16.69 -10.27 5.77
N LEU A 307 -17.11 -9.06 5.38
CA LEU A 307 -16.26 -7.87 5.44
C LEU A 307 -15.85 -7.54 6.88
N ARG A 308 -16.73 -7.78 7.87
CA ARG A 308 -16.40 -7.63 9.29
C ARG A 308 -15.44 -8.71 9.76
N GLU A 309 -15.72 -9.98 9.47
CA GLU A 309 -14.83 -11.10 9.82
C GLU A 309 -13.43 -10.93 9.21
N LEU A 310 -13.33 -10.42 7.98
CA LEU A 310 -12.05 -10.11 7.35
C LEU A 310 -11.34 -8.93 8.02
N ALA A 311 -12.07 -7.88 8.40
CA ALA A 311 -11.50 -6.76 9.15
C ALA A 311 -11.01 -7.22 10.53
N ASP A 312 -11.84 -7.91 11.31
CA ASP A 312 -11.49 -8.43 12.63
C ASP A 312 -10.31 -9.42 12.55
N SER A 313 -10.33 -10.34 11.58
CA SER A 313 -9.24 -11.30 11.41
C SER A 313 -7.91 -10.64 11.07
N ALA A 314 -7.89 -9.55 10.29
CA ALA A 314 -6.66 -8.85 9.90
C ALA A 314 -6.19 -7.84 10.96
N TRP A 315 -7.07 -6.95 11.42
CA TRP A 315 -6.74 -5.84 12.32
C TRP A 315 -6.66 -6.24 13.80
N CYS A 316 -7.30 -7.33 14.23
CA CYS A 316 -7.33 -7.73 15.64
C CYS A 316 -6.43 -8.94 15.97
N SER A 317 -5.57 -9.39 15.05
CA SER A 317 -4.71 -10.58 15.30
C SER A 317 -3.39 -10.30 16.02
N SER A 318 -2.88 -9.07 15.95
CA SER A 318 -1.63 -8.60 16.55
C SER A 318 -1.67 -7.05 16.58
N HIS A 319 -0.89 -6.34 17.41
CA HIS A 319 -1.39 -5.06 18.01
C HIS A 319 -0.53 -3.66 18.01
N PRO A 320 0.41 -3.91 17.00
CA PRO A 320 1.88 -3.81 16.72
C PRO A 320 3.08 -3.99 17.69
N GLU A 321 2.98 -3.69 18.99
CA GLU A 321 4.09 -3.79 19.98
C GLU A 321 4.47 -5.25 20.28
N VAL A 322 3.56 -6.19 20.05
CA VAL A 322 3.81 -7.62 20.25
C VAL A 322 4.76 -8.13 19.17
N GLU A 323 4.54 -7.69 17.94
CA GLU A 323 5.36 -7.99 16.77
C GLU A 323 6.73 -7.29 16.85
N SER A 324 6.76 -6.05 17.34
CA SER A 324 7.99 -5.31 17.66
C SER A 324 8.88 -6.09 18.65
N ARG A 325 8.29 -6.63 19.73
CA ARG A 325 9.00 -7.53 20.67
C ARG A 325 9.42 -8.84 20.02
N ARG A 326 8.53 -9.51 19.27
CA ARG A 326 8.88 -10.77 18.59
C ARG A 326 10.05 -10.61 17.64
N ALA A 327 10.12 -9.48 16.91
CA ALA A 327 11.24 -9.21 16.01
C ALA A 327 12.57 -9.00 16.77
N VAL A 328 12.53 -8.37 17.96
CA VAL A 328 13.70 -8.28 18.84
C VAL A 328 14.10 -9.66 19.38
N GLU A 329 13.14 -10.48 19.81
CA GLU A 329 13.38 -11.86 20.27
C GLU A 329 14.01 -12.74 19.16
N GLU A 330 13.47 -12.68 17.94
CA GLU A 330 14.02 -13.36 16.75
C GLU A 330 15.44 -12.87 16.41
N PHE A 331 15.69 -11.56 16.46
CA PHE A 331 17.01 -10.97 16.25
C PHE A 331 18.02 -11.38 17.34
N GLU A 332 17.65 -11.29 18.61
CA GLU A 332 18.53 -11.66 19.72
C GLU A 332 18.88 -13.15 19.72
N ALA A 333 17.92 -14.02 19.36
CA ALA A 333 18.14 -15.45 19.19
C ALA A 333 19.09 -15.75 18.01
N ALA A 334 18.93 -15.06 16.88
CA ALA A 334 19.83 -15.19 15.73
C ALA A 334 21.29 -14.85 16.10
N LEU A 335 21.51 -13.89 17.01
CA LEU A 335 22.85 -13.55 17.52
C LEU A 335 23.43 -14.54 18.54
N VAL A 336 22.61 -15.40 19.16
CA VAL A 336 23.12 -16.46 20.06
C VAL A 336 23.70 -17.64 19.27
N GLY A 337 23.25 -17.87 18.04
CA GLY A 337 23.79 -18.89 17.14
C GLY A 337 25.08 -18.50 16.39
N VAL A 338 25.71 -17.37 16.74
CA VAL A 338 26.86 -16.75 16.03
C VAL A 338 28.08 -16.57 16.96
N VAL A 339 28.04 -17.13 18.17
CA VAL A 339 29.09 -17.05 19.21
C VAL A 339 29.79 -18.39 19.42
#